data_AF-A0A6A3XKM3-F1
#
_entry.id   AF-A0A6A3XKM3-F1
#
_cell.length_a   1.000
_cell.length_b   1.000
_cell.length_c   1.000
_cell.angle_alpha   90.00
_cell.angle_beta   90.00
_cell.angle_gamma   90.00
#
_symmetry.space_group_name_H-M   'P 1'
#
loop_
_entity.id
_entity.type
_entity.pdbx_description
1 polymer ?
#
loop_
_entity_poly.entity_id
_entity_poly.type
_entity_poly.pdbx_seq_one_letter_code
_entity_poly.pdbx_strand_id
1 'polypeptide(L)'
;MPSPSEIRSRFGNTTPVSRHALYSCNAIVDGDVTKELDFDPSPDQRRDYYIGFFHELQFYGNKKHSRKSKVTEWEALCQSWGAFIENFNRDPAGYRKRVRSASERYERFSKRPKILRLHNGAVEAGFPRAVPSWGSAAVRTGP
;
A
#
# COMPACT_ATOMS: atom_id res chain seq x y z
N MET A 1 24.91 26.31 14.10
CA MET A 1 24.42 25.21 13.23
C MET A 1 24.75 23.89 13.89
N PRO A 2 23.88 22.86 13.83
CA PRO A 2 24.24 21.53 14.31
C PRO A 2 25.45 21.01 13.52
N SER A 3 26.39 20.40 14.23
CA SER A 3 27.61 19.85 13.65
C SER A 3 27.32 18.65 12.75
N PRO A 4 28.17 18.36 11.74
CA PRO A 4 28.00 17.19 10.89
C PRO A 4 27.92 15.85 11.67
N SER A 5 28.57 15.77 12.83
CA SER A 5 28.52 14.64 13.75
C SER A 5 27.17 14.54 14.47
N GLU A 6 26.54 15.65 14.88
CA GLU A 6 25.19 15.67 15.45
C GLU A 6 24.13 15.32 14.41
N ILE A 7 24.30 15.75 13.15
CA ILE A 7 23.42 15.39 12.04
C ILE A 7 23.57 13.89 11.74
N ARG A 8 24.80 13.37 11.67
CA ARG A 8 25.05 11.92 11.47
C ARG A 8 24.62 11.08 12.68
N SER A 9 24.65 11.60 13.90
CA SER A 9 24.09 10.89 15.06
C SER A 9 22.56 10.82 14.99
N ARG A 10 21.90 11.89 14.53
CA ARG A 10 20.44 11.96 14.39
C ARG A 10 19.89 11.22 13.16
N PHE A 11 20.66 11.12 12.08
CA PHE A 11 20.21 10.61 10.78
C PHE A 11 21.12 9.54 10.16
N GLY A 12 22.27 9.20 10.76
CA GLY A 12 23.35 8.49 10.10
C GLY A 12 23.32 6.96 10.16
N ASN A 13 22.23 6.36 10.66
CA ASN A 13 22.04 4.91 10.58
C ASN A 13 20.76 4.50 9.86
N THR A 14 20.08 5.41 9.15
CA THR A 14 19.05 5.01 8.21
C THR A 14 19.70 4.70 6.87
N THR A 15 20.35 3.52 6.80
CA THR A 15 20.58 2.87 5.50
C THR A 15 19.24 2.93 4.77
N PRO A 16 19.16 3.50 3.56
CA PRO A 16 17.92 3.48 2.82
C PRO A 16 17.54 2.01 2.69
N VAL A 17 16.48 1.64 3.41
CA VAL A 17 15.92 0.30 3.30
C VAL A 17 15.65 0.15 1.82
N SER A 18 16.27 -0.80 1.13
CA SER A 18 15.99 -1.00 -0.28
C SER A 18 14.49 -1.31 -0.42
N ARG A 19 13.87 -1.07 -1.58
CA ARG A 19 12.44 -1.40 -1.77
C ARG A 19 12.11 -2.85 -1.39
N HIS A 20 13.07 -3.76 -1.59
CA HIS A 20 12.99 -5.15 -1.19
C HIS A 20 13.05 -5.36 0.34
N ALA A 21 13.86 -4.58 1.04
CA ALA A 21 13.92 -4.63 2.51
C ALA A 21 12.72 -3.90 3.17
N LEU A 22 12.08 -2.95 2.47
CA LEU A 22 10.92 -2.21 2.99
C LEU A 22 9.78 -3.18 3.28
N TYR A 23 9.43 -4.01 2.31
CA TYR A 23 8.31 -4.95 2.39
C TYR A 23 8.72 -6.34 2.88
N SER A 24 9.68 -6.42 3.81
CA SER A 24 9.98 -7.69 4.45
C SER A 24 8.81 -8.13 5.33
N CYS A 25 8.32 -9.34 5.08
CA CYS A 25 7.24 -9.97 5.85
C CYS A 25 7.76 -10.96 6.89
N ASN A 26 9.09 -11.08 7.06
CA ASN A 26 9.71 -12.06 7.96
C ASN A 26 9.31 -11.87 9.43
N ALA A 27 9.01 -10.63 9.83
CA ALA A 27 8.57 -10.30 11.19
C ALA A 27 7.06 -10.48 11.42
N ILE A 28 6.29 -10.86 10.40
CA ILE A 28 4.84 -11.09 10.53
C ILE A 28 4.60 -12.48 11.13
N VAL A 29 3.83 -12.52 12.21
CA VAL A 29 3.44 -13.76 12.92
C VAL A 29 1.97 -14.03 12.63
N ASP A 30 1.71 -14.90 11.67
CA ASP A 30 0.40 -15.06 11.04
C ASP A 30 0.04 -16.55 10.82
N GLY A 31 0.46 -17.42 11.74
CA GLY A 31 0.28 -18.86 11.60
C GLY A 31 -1.16 -19.27 11.27
N ASP A 32 -2.15 -18.61 11.86
CA ASP A 32 -3.56 -18.87 11.58
C ASP A 32 -4.00 -18.34 10.21
N VAL A 33 -3.48 -17.17 9.82
CA VAL A 33 -3.74 -16.55 8.51
C VAL A 33 -3.20 -17.39 7.37
N THR A 34 -1.98 -17.89 7.53
CA THR A 34 -1.29 -18.70 6.53
C THR A 34 -2.03 -20.02 6.33
N LYS A 35 -2.58 -20.60 7.40
CA LYS A 35 -3.44 -21.80 7.34
C LYS A 35 -4.80 -21.52 6.71
N GLU A 36 -5.43 -20.39 7.03
CA GLU A 36 -6.73 -19.99 6.48
C GLU A 36 -6.68 -19.71 4.97
N LEU A 37 -5.61 -19.06 4.52
CA LEU A 37 -5.47 -18.63 3.12
C LEU A 37 -4.74 -19.64 2.23
N ASP A 38 -4.19 -20.71 2.83
CA ASP A 38 -3.45 -21.77 2.15
C ASP A 38 -2.46 -21.23 1.11
N PHE A 39 -1.55 -20.35 1.59
CA PHE A 39 -0.55 -19.75 0.71
C PHE A 39 0.32 -20.83 0.08
N ASP A 40 0.56 -20.73 -1.22
CA ASP A 40 1.59 -21.53 -1.88
C ASP A 40 2.93 -21.29 -1.17
N PRO A 41 3.80 -22.30 -0.98
CA PRO A 41 5.15 -22.14 -0.45
C PRO A 41 6.02 -21.09 -1.17
N SER A 42 5.58 -20.53 -2.30
CA SER A 42 6.20 -19.38 -2.93
C SER A 42 6.27 -18.17 -1.98
N PRO A 43 7.48 -17.63 -1.70
CA PRO A 43 7.66 -16.49 -0.81
C PRO A 43 7.03 -15.19 -1.34
N ASP A 44 6.64 -15.15 -2.61
CA ASP A 44 6.05 -13.97 -3.24
C ASP A 44 4.58 -13.81 -2.89
N GLN A 45 3.79 -14.88 -2.78
CA GLN A 45 2.34 -14.79 -2.56
C GLN A 45 1.99 -14.19 -1.18
N ARG A 46 2.67 -14.65 -0.12
CA ARG A 46 2.49 -14.12 1.23
C ARG A 46 2.88 -12.65 1.30
N ARG A 47 4.01 -12.28 0.67
CA ARG A 47 4.49 -10.90 0.63
C ARG A 47 3.52 -10.00 -0.11
N ASP A 48 3.07 -10.41 -1.29
CA ASP A 48 2.17 -9.62 -2.13
C ASP A 48 0.80 -9.44 -1.46
N TYR A 49 0.33 -10.45 -0.73
CA TYR A 49 -0.86 -10.33 0.12
C TYR A 49 -0.71 -9.20 1.15
N TYR A 50 0.36 -9.18 1.93
CA TYR A 50 0.56 -8.17 2.98
C TYR A 50 0.83 -6.77 2.43
N ILE A 51 1.56 -6.68 1.30
CA ILE A 51 1.73 -5.43 0.57
C ILE A 51 0.35 -4.89 0.14
N GLY A 52 -0.46 -5.73 -0.51
CA GLY A 52 -1.81 -5.37 -0.94
C GLY A 52 -2.68 -4.92 0.24
N PHE A 53 -2.68 -5.69 1.31
CA PHE A 53 -3.45 -5.42 2.52
C PHE A 53 -3.06 -4.09 3.19
N PHE A 54 -1.76 -3.80 3.28
CA PHE A 54 -1.24 -2.52 3.78
C PHE A 54 -1.67 -1.33 2.92
N HIS A 55 -1.65 -1.48 1.60
CA HIS A 55 -2.12 -0.42 0.71
C HIS A 55 -3.64 -0.25 0.77
N GLU A 56 -4.40 -1.33 0.93
CA GLU A 56 -5.85 -1.31 1.15
C GLU A 56 -6.20 -0.57 2.45
N LEU A 57 -5.43 -0.82 3.51
CA LEU A 57 -5.51 -0.09 4.79
C LEU A 57 -5.27 1.40 4.63
N GLN A 58 -4.20 1.79 3.93
CA GLN A 58 -3.94 3.20 3.67
C GLN A 58 -5.05 3.82 2.82
N PHE A 59 -5.57 3.08 1.84
CA PHE A 59 -6.60 3.58 0.95
C PHE A 59 -7.93 3.83 1.66
N TYR A 60 -8.41 2.88 2.48
CA TYR A 60 -9.69 3.01 3.18
C TYR A 60 -9.60 3.71 4.54
N GLY A 61 -8.47 3.59 5.21
CA GLY A 61 -8.23 4.12 6.57
C GLY A 61 -7.87 5.59 6.60
N ASN A 62 -7.22 6.14 5.56
CA ASN A 62 -6.71 7.50 5.58
C ASN A 62 -7.69 8.50 4.92
N LYS A 63 -8.67 8.96 5.69
CA LYS A 63 -9.48 10.15 5.33
C LYS A 63 -9.13 11.41 6.12
N LYS A 64 -8.20 11.33 7.08
CA LYS A 64 -7.81 12.48 7.89
C LYS A 64 -6.29 12.56 7.96
N HIS A 65 -5.79 13.77 7.74
CA HIS A 65 -4.38 14.19 7.85
C HIS A 65 -3.52 13.96 6.60
N SER A 66 -3.92 14.59 5.48
CA SER A 66 -2.91 15.26 4.65
C SER A 66 -2.38 16.47 5.42
N ARG A 67 -1.53 16.22 6.42
CA ARG A 67 -0.66 17.27 6.96
C ARG A 67 0.63 17.16 6.16
N LYS A 68 1.09 18.29 5.58
CA LYS A 68 2.39 18.39 4.92
C LYS A 68 3.46 17.85 5.88
N SER A 69 3.88 16.61 5.68
CA SER A 69 4.93 15.99 6.47
C SER A 69 6.26 16.61 6.07
N LYS A 70 7.13 16.91 7.04
CA LYS A 70 8.53 17.28 6.79
C LYS A 70 9.40 16.05 6.50
N VAL A 71 8.87 14.85 6.77
CA VAL A 71 9.52 13.56 6.52
C VAL A 71 9.32 13.21 5.05
N THR A 72 10.35 12.67 4.40
CA THR A 72 10.23 12.25 3.00
C THR A 72 9.16 11.16 2.87
N GLU A 73 8.47 11.10 1.72
CA GLU A 73 7.43 10.09 1.49
C GLU A 73 7.96 8.66 1.69
N TRP A 74 9.23 8.43 1.34
CA TRP A 74 9.91 7.16 1.55
C TRP A 74 10.07 6.80 3.03
N GLU A 75 10.56 7.72 3.86
CA GLU A 75 10.71 7.48 5.30
C GLU A 75 9.36 7.30 5.98
N ALA A 76 8.34 8.06 5.58
CA ALA A 76 6.98 7.89 6.09
C ALA A 76 6.42 6.51 5.74
N LEU A 77 6.69 6.01 4.52
CA LEU A 77 6.31 4.68 4.08
C LEU A 77 7.01 3.60 4.93
N CYS A 78 8.33 3.70 5.14
CA CYS A 78 9.09 2.79 6.01
C CYS A 78 8.51 2.72 7.44
N GLN A 79 8.25 3.87 8.05
CA GLN A 79 7.70 3.96 9.40
C GLN A 79 6.28 3.36 9.47
N SER A 80 5.43 3.67 8.49
CA SER A 80 4.07 3.15 8.44
C SER A 80 4.01 1.64 8.21
N TRP A 81 4.95 1.07 7.44
CA TRP A 81 5.07 -0.38 7.27
C TRP A 81 5.51 -1.07 8.58
N GLY A 82 6.52 -0.55 9.28
CA GLY A 82 6.93 -1.09 10.58
C GLY A 82 5.80 -1.06 11.61
N ALA A 83 5.09 0.07 11.71
CA ALA A 83 3.93 0.20 12.58
C ALA A 83 2.78 -0.74 12.18
N PHE A 84 2.60 -0.99 10.90
CA PHE A 84 1.63 -1.97 10.42
C PHE A 84 1.95 -3.38 10.96
N ILE A 85 3.20 -3.84 10.85
CA ILE A 85 3.61 -5.17 11.32
C ILE A 85 3.37 -5.30 12.84
N GLU A 86 3.81 -4.33 13.63
CA GLU A 86 3.65 -4.35 15.09
C GLU A 86 2.18 -4.43 15.50
N ASN A 87 1.32 -3.64 14.85
CA ASN A 87 -0.10 -3.61 15.18
C ASN A 87 -0.84 -4.85 14.67
N PHE A 88 -0.45 -5.39 13.51
CA PHE A 88 -1.02 -6.62 12.97
C PHE A 88 -0.72 -7.80 13.87
N ASN A 89 0.54 -7.97 14.30
CA ASN A 89 0.97 -9.08 15.15
C ASN A 89 0.28 -9.09 16.53
N ARG A 90 -0.18 -7.93 17.03
CA ARG A 90 -0.94 -7.85 18.29
C ARG A 90 -2.36 -8.41 18.19
N ASP A 91 -2.99 -8.27 17.02
CA ASP A 91 -4.36 -8.71 16.78
C ASP A 91 -4.63 -8.88 15.27
N PRO A 92 -4.18 -10.00 14.65
CA PRO A 92 -4.35 -10.22 13.22
C PRO A 92 -5.82 -10.22 12.80
N ALA A 93 -6.66 -10.92 13.57
CA ALA A 93 -8.08 -11.09 13.26
C ALA A 93 -8.86 -9.77 13.34
N GLY A 94 -8.63 -8.95 14.36
CA GLY A 94 -9.26 -7.64 14.47
C GLY A 94 -8.72 -6.63 13.46
N TYR A 95 -7.45 -6.75 13.02
CA TYR A 95 -6.93 -5.96 11.90
C TYR A 95 -7.66 -6.30 10.59
N ARG A 96 -7.84 -7.58 10.26
CA ARG A 96 -8.63 -8.01 9.09
C ARG A 96 -10.06 -7.49 9.13
N LYS A 97 -10.73 -7.58 10.29
CA LYS A 97 -12.11 -7.07 10.46
C LYS A 97 -12.19 -5.56 10.21
N ARG A 98 -11.20 -4.79 10.67
CA ARG A 98 -11.13 -3.34 10.44
C ARG A 98 -11.00 -2.99 8.95
N VAL A 99 -10.16 -3.71 8.22
CA VAL A 99 -10.00 -3.53 6.76
C VAL A 99 -11.29 -3.84 6.04
N ARG A 100 -11.90 -4.99 6.33
CA ARG A 100 -13.19 -5.38 5.74
C ARG A 100 -14.26 -4.31 6.00
N SER A 101 -14.42 -3.86 7.24
CA SER A 101 -15.39 -2.82 7.59
C SER A 101 -15.10 -1.49 6.90
N ALA A 102 -13.82 -1.13 6.73
CA ALA A 102 -13.44 0.10 6.02
C ALA A 102 -13.73 0.00 4.51
N SER A 103 -13.46 -1.16 3.90
CA SER A 103 -13.76 -1.48 2.51
C SER A 103 -15.28 -1.46 2.24
N GLU A 104 -16.08 -2.12 3.09
CA GLU A 104 -17.54 -2.12 2.99
C GLU A 104 -18.12 -0.71 3.11
N ARG A 105 -17.61 0.11 4.03
CA ARG A 105 -18.01 1.53 4.13
C ARG A 105 -17.61 2.32 2.89
N TYR A 106 -16.44 2.06 2.32
CA TYR A 106 -16.02 2.72 1.09
C TYR A 106 -16.96 2.34 -0.06
N GLU A 107 -17.26 1.07 -0.26
CA GLU A 107 -18.21 0.64 -1.29
C GLU A 107 -19.61 1.24 -1.10
N ARG A 108 -20.08 1.31 0.15
CA ARG A 108 -21.42 1.82 0.46
C ARG A 108 -21.56 3.33 0.30
N PHE A 109 -20.54 4.11 0.67
CA PHE A 109 -20.65 5.57 0.78
C PHE A 109 -19.80 6.34 -0.25
N SER A 110 -18.80 5.71 -0.87
CA SER A 110 -17.98 6.36 -1.89
C SER A 110 -18.74 6.41 -3.22
N LYS A 111 -18.67 7.55 -3.90
CA LYS A 111 -19.15 7.67 -5.28
C LYS A 111 -18.20 7.02 -6.29
N ARG A 112 -16.93 6.79 -5.91
CA ARG A 112 -15.88 6.30 -6.82
C ARG A 112 -16.16 4.91 -7.41
N PRO A 113 -16.56 3.88 -6.65
CA PRO A 113 -16.89 2.57 -7.22
C PRO A 113 -18.01 2.65 -8.26
N LYS A 114 -19.04 3.45 -7.99
CA LYS A 114 -20.14 3.70 -8.94
C LYS A 114 -19.64 4.39 -10.21
N ILE A 115 -18.78 5.41 -10.08
CA ILE A 115 -18.16 6.08 -11.23
C ILE A 115 -17.29 5.11 -12.03
N LEU A 116 -16.51 4.24 -11.36
CA LEU A 116 -15.67 3.26 -12.02
C LEU A 116 -16.49 2.21 -12.79
N ARG A 117 -17.59 1.72 -12.21
CA ARG A 117 -18.52 0.82 -12.91
C ARG A 117 -19.14 1.47 -14.14
N LEU A 118 -19.54 2.73 -14.05
CA LEU A 118 -20.06 3.49 -15.20
C LEU A 118 -18.98 3.69 -16.27
N HIS A 119 -17.76 4.01 -15.86
CA HIS A 119 -16.63 4.14 -16.77
C HIS A 119 -16.35 2.84 -17.52
N ASN A 120 -16.23 1.73 -16.80
CA ASN A 120 -15.98 0.42 -17.41
C ASN A 120 -17.14 0.02 -18.34
N GLY A 121 -18.40 0.21 -17.91
CA GLY A 121 -19.56 -0.05 -18.77
C GLY A 121 -19.60 0.80 -20.04
N ALA A 122 -19.14 2.07 -19.97
CA ALA A 122 -19.00 2.92 -21.14
C ALA A 122 -17.88 2.42 -22.08
N VAL A 123 -16.74 2.00 -21.53
CA VAL A 123 -15.63 1.43 -22.31
C VAL A 123 -16.07 0.16 -23.04
N GLU A 124 -16.78 -0.75 -22.37
CA GLU A 124 -17.33 -1.97 -22.99
C GLU A 124 -18.36 -1.66 -24.10
N ALA A 125 -19.11 -0.57 -23.96
CA ALA A 125 -20.04 -0.09 -24.99
C ALA A 125 -19.36 0.66 -26.16
N GLY A 126 -18.02 0.68 -26.22
CA GLY A 126 -17.25 1.29 -27.29
C GLY A 126 -16.97 2.79 -27.11
N PHE A 127 -17.29 3.37 -25.97
CA PHE A 127 -16.92 4.76 -25.70
C PHE A 127 -15.41 4.87 -25.42
N PRO A 128 -14.73 5.90 -25.96
CA PRO A 128 -13.31 6.11 -25.71
C PRO A 128 -13.00 6.22 -24.22
N ARG A 129 -11.96 5.51 -23.78
CA ARG A 129 -11.46 5.63 -22.41
C ARG A 129 -10.98 7.07 -22.18
N ALA A 130 -11.59 7.77 -21.23
CA ALA A 130 -11.24 9.16 -20.91
C ALA A 130 -9.82 9.33 -20.31
N VAL A 131 -9.16 8.24 -19.92
CA VAL A 131 -7.79 8.25 -19.39
C VAL A 131 -6.96 7.22 -20.15
N PRO A 132 -5.78 7.57 -20.69
CA PRO A 132 -4.89 6.59 -21.30
C PRO A 132 -4.56 5.47 -20.31
N SER A 133 -4.54 4.23 -20.78
CA SER A 133 -3.89 3.15 -20.04
C SER A 133 -2.44 3.56 -19.85
N TRP A 134 -1.99 3.74 -18.61
CA TRP A 134 -0.57 3.77 -18.32
C TRP A 134 0.01 2.46 -18.89
N GLY A 135 0.89 2.59 -19.88
CA GLY A 135 1.42 1.45 -20.65
C GLY A 135 0.94 1.41 -22.09
N SER A 136 1.26 2.44 -22.87
CA SER A 136 1.62 2.32 -24.29
C SER A 136 2.22 3.64 -24.74
N ALA A 137 3.48 3.88 -24.35
CA ALA A 137 4.32 4.83 -25.06
C ALA A 137 4.64 4.21 -26.43
N ALA A 138 3.75 4.40 -27.40
CA ALA A 138 4.09 4.18 -28.79
C ALA A 138 5.12 5.24 -29.16
N VAL A 139 6.40 4.85 -29.11
CA VAL A 139 7.49 5.58 -29.75
C VAL A 139 7.16 5.62 -31.24
N ARG A 140 6.72 6.78 -31.70
CA ARG A 140 6.53 7.07 -33.11
C ARG A 140 7.88 7.54 -33.63
N THR A 141 8.68 6.64 -34.18
CA THR A 141 9.77 7.02 -35.08
C THR A 141 9.19 7.15 -36.48
N GLY A 142 9.39 8.31 -37.10
CA GLY A 142 9.35 8.48 -38.54
C GLY A 142 10.28 9.64 -38.90
N PRO A 143 10.44 9.96 -40.19
CA PRO A 143 10.28 9.09 -41.37
C PRO A 143 11.53 8.25 -41.67
#